data_AF-A0A4Q0I1M8-F1
#
_entry.id   AF-A0A4Q0I1M8-F1
#
_cell.length_a   1.000
_cell.length_b   1.000
_cell.length_c   1.000
_cell.angle_alpha   90.00
_cell.angle_beta   90.00
_cell.angle_gamma   90.00
#
_symmetry.space_group_name_H-M   'P 1'
#
loop_
_entity.id
_entity.type
_entity.pdbx_description
1 polymer ?
#
loop_
_entity_poly.entity_id
_entity_poly.type
_entity_poly.pdbx_seq_one_letter_code
_entity_poly.pdbx_strand_id
1 'polypeptide(L)'
;MKIRVGSRESRLAVRQSQIVIDSIKKYSPDIEIELITMKTTGDIILDKTLDKIGGKGLFVKELDRALLDEKVDITVHSFKDMPMDIDDRLPIAAVSKREDPRDVLVLPKGVNEIDFSRPIGCSSLRRKIQIEKIYPNSTIQPIRGNVLTRLEKLDSGEYSAIALAYAGLKRLGLEDRIWRVFSTDEIVPAACQGIIAVQARKGFDVSFLANFHDKDSWDISVAERSFIKALNGGCSSPAAAFGVIQEDKIILTGFHVDKSNRIYKLTKAGNRNQGEELGYNLAMEMLKGMDT
;
A
#
# COMPACT_ATOMS: atom_id res chain seq x y z
N MET A 1 6.25 -25.41 18.60
CA MET A 1 5.20 -24.37 18.55
C MET A 1 4.71 -24.30 17.12
N LYS A 2 3.39 -24.26 16.87
CA LYS A 2 2.83 -24.18 15.51
C LYS A 2 2.15 -22.83 15.30
N ILE A 3 2.43 -22.17 14.18
CA ILE A 3 1.89 -20.86 13.81
C ILE A 3 1.20 -20.92 12.46
N ARG A 4 -0.08 -20.55 12.44
CA ARG A 4 -0.90 -20.48 11.23
C ARG A 4 -0.89 -19.07 10.67
N VAL A 5 -0.38 -18.90 9.46
CA VAL A 5 -0.25 -17.61 8.79
C VAL A 5 -1.36 -17.48 7.76
N GLY A 6 -2.28 -16.54 7.96
CA GLY A 6 -3.32 -16.20 7.00
C GLY A 6 -2.80 -15.29 5.89
N SER A 7 -3.17 -15.59 4.64
CA SER A 7 -2.83 -14.80 3.46
C SER A 7 -3.98 -14.75 2.46
N ARG A 8 -4.01 -13.71 1.64
CA ARG A 8 -4.73 -13.77 0.36
C ARG A 8 -4.07 -14.78 -0.58
N GLU A 9 -4.84 -15.32 -1.52
CA GLU A 9 -4.35 -16.31 -2.50
C GLU A 9 -3.43 -15.73 -3.59
N SER A 10 -3.46 -14.41 -3.81
CA SER A 10 -2.67 -13.80 -4.87
C SER A 10 -1.17 -14.08 -4.68
N ARG A 11 -0.44 -14.33 -5.78
CA ARG A 11 1.01 -14.65 -5.74
C ARG A 11 1.83 -13.61 -4.96
N LEU A 12 1.46 -12.33 -5.05
CA LEU A 12 2.13 -11.28 -4.28
C LEU A 12 1.86 -11.41 -2.79
N ALA A 13 0.62 -11.66 -2.38
CA ALA A 13 0.27 -11.84 -0.97
C ALA A 13 0.98 -13.08 -0.38
N VAL A 14 0.92 -14.21 -1.09
CA VAL A 14 1.66 -15.43 -0.70
C VAL A 14 3.16 -15.15 -0.56
N ARG A 15 3.75 -14.39 -1.49
CA ARG A 15 5.16 -14.02 -1.41
C ARG A 15 5.45 -13.10 -0.20
N GLN A 16 4.56 -12.18 0.13
CA GLN A 16 4.68 -11.35 1.34
C GLN A 16 4.60 -12.18 2.61
N SER A 17 3.68 -13.16 2.66
CA SER A 17 3.62 -14.11 3.77
C SER A 17 4.88 -14.94 3.86
N GLN A 18 5.45 -15.38 2.73
CA GLN A 18 6.73 -16.10 2.74
C GLN A 18 7.87 -15.26 3.34
N ILE A 19 7.92 -13.95 3.07
CA ILE A 19 8.93 -13.05 3.67
C ILE A 19 8.79 -13.02 5.21
N VAL A 20 7.55 -12.97 5.72
CA VAL A 20 7.29 -13.05 7.17
C VAL A 20 7.72 -14.41 7.71
N ILE A 21 7.30 -15.50 7.06
CA ILE A 21 7.63 -16.89 7.41
C ILE A 21 9.15 -17.10 7.47
N ASP A 22 9.89 -16.60 6.50
CA ASP A 22 11.35 -16.69 6.45
C ASP A 22 11.99 -15.96 7.65
N SER A 23 11.42 -14.82 8.06
CA SER A 23 11.86 -14.11 9.26
C SER A 23 11.58 -14.87 10.55
N ILE A 24 10.42 -15.54 10.65
CA ILE A 24 10.05 -16.38 11.79
C ILE A 24 11.00 -17.58 11.90
N LYS A 25 11.30 -18.25 10.79
CA LYS A 25 12.24 -19.38 10.76
C LYS A 25 13.66 -18.98 11.16
N LYS A 26 14.08 -17.75 10.84
CA LYS A 26 15.36 -17.20 11.30
C LYS A 26 15.38 -16.89 12.79
N TYR A 27 14.23 -16.52 13.37
CA TYR A 27 14.08 -16.31 14.81
C TYR A 27 14.16 -17.63 15.57
N SER A 28 13.44 -18.65 15.12
CA SER A 28 13.50 -20.00 15.69
C SER A 28 13.14 -21.05 14.62
N PRO A 29 14.10 -21.91 14.22
CA PRO A 29 13.86 -22.98 13.25
C PRO A 29 12.83 -24.03 13.70
N ASP A 30 12.60 -24.15 15.01
CA ASP A 30 11.69 -25.13 15.62
C ASP A 30 10.21 -24.69 15.61
N ILE A 31 9.93 -23.47 15.13
CA ILE A 31 8.55 -23.01 14.92
C ILE A 31 8.03 -23.65 13.64
N GLU A 32 7.05 -24.54 13.80
CA GLU A 32 6.29 -25.09 12.69
C GLU A 32 5.34 -24.02 12.13
N ILE A 33 5.27 -23.91 10.82
CA ILE A 33 4.49 -22.87 10.15
C ILE A 33 3.55 -23.49 9.13
N GLU A 34 2.29 -23.08 9.18
CA GLU A 34 1.26 -23.45 8.20
C GLU A 34 0.74 -22.18 7.51
N LEU A 35 0.85 -22.12 6.18
CA LEU A 35 0.29 -21.02 5.39
C LEU A 35 -1.15 -21.37 4.97
N ILE A 36 -2.11 -20.57 5.41
CA ILE A 36 -3.54 -20.73 5.10
C ILE A 36 -3.96 -19.59 4.19
N THR A 37 -4.19 -19.91 2.91
CA THR A 37 -4.65 -18.94 1.92
C THR A 37 -6.17 -18.87 1.86
N MET A 38 -6.72 -17.68 1.64
CA MET A 38 -8.15 -17.46 1.47
C MET A 38 -8.44 -16.46 0.35
N LYS A 39 -9.64 -16.59 -0.26
CA LYS A 39 -10.20 -15.60 -1.17
C LYS A 39 -10.90 -14.51 -0.38
N THR A 40 -10.66 -13.25 -0.74
CA THR A 40 -11.41 -12.13 -0.17
C THR A 40 -12.48 -11.64 -1.15
N THR A 41 -13.48 -10.93 -0.64
CA THR A 41 -14.50 -10.30 -1.49
C THR A 41 -13.86 -9.39 -2.56
N GLY A 42 -12.79 -8.67 -2.22
CA GLY A 42 -12.04 -7.85 -3.17
C GLY A 42 -11.29 -8.62 -4.27
N ASP A 43 -11.02 -9.92 -4.07
CA ASP A 43 -10.46 -10.81 -5.11
C ASP A 43 -11.55 -11.36 -6.03
N ILE A 44 -12.79 -11.50 -5.54
CA ILE A 44 -13.92 -12.06 -6.29
C ILE A 44 -14.62 -10.98 -7.13
N ILE A 45 -14.83 -9.77 -6.58
CA ILE A 45 -15.60 -8.73 -7.25
C ILE A 45 -14.69 -7.82 -8.08
N LEU A 46 -14.58 -8.10 -9.38
CA LEU A 46 -13.77 -7.33 -10.33
C LEU A 46 -14.58 -6.29 -11.14
N ASP A 47 -15.91 -6.41 -11.18
CA ASP A 47 -16.78 -5.69 -12.14
C ASP A 47 -17.47 -4.43 -11.57
N LYS A 48 -17.13 -4.01 -10.36
CA LYS A 48 -17.66 -2.78 -9.72
C LYS A 48 -16.52 -1.89 -9.23
N THR A 49 -16.70 -0.57 -9.25
CA THR A 49 -15.68 0.37 -8.77
C THR A 49 -15.53 0.26 -7.24
N LEU A 50 -14.30 0.26 -6.70
CA LEU A 50 -14.00 0.09 -5.26
C LEU A 50 -14.79 1.07 -4.37
N ASP A 51 -14.97 2.28 -4.89
CA ASP A 51 -15.75 3.39 -4.38
C ASP A 51 -17.24 3.07 -4.21
N LYS A 52 -17.81 2.16 -5.02
CA LYS A 52 -19.24 1.76 -4.96
C LYS A 52 -19.53 0.53 -4.09
N ILE A 53 -18.52 -0.18 -3.59
CA ILE A 53 -18.69 -1.48 -2.88
C ILE A 53 -18.39 -1.38 -1.37
N GLY A 54 -17.99 -0.21 -0.85
CA GLY A 54 -17.82 0.00 0.59
C GLY A 54 -16.39 -0.04 1.12
N GLY A 55 -15.41 0.43 0.33
CA GLY A 55 -14.14 0.94 0.87
C GLY A 55 -12.97 -0.05 0.97
N LYS A 56 -11.85 0.42 1.56
CA LYS A 56 -10.55 -0.28 1.64
C LYS A 56 -10.57 -1.60 2.43
N GLY A 57 -11.62 -1.87 3.21
CA GLY A 57 -11.74 -3.09 4.03
C GLY A 57 -12.03 -4.39 3.25
N LEU A 58 -12.28 -4.32 1.94
CA LEU A 58 -12.64 -5.48 1.09
C LEU A 58 -11.55 -6.55 0.94
N PHE A 59 -10.30 -6.22 1.30
CA PHE A 59 -9.16 -7.15 1.24
C PHE A 59 -8.77 -7.72 2.60
N VAL A 60 -9.38 -7.23 3.69
CA VAL A 60 -8.96 -7.53 5.07
C VAL A 60 -10.05 -8.27 5.84
N LYS A 61 -11.33 -8.06 5.52
CA LYS A 61 -12.48 -8.60 6.26
C LYS A 61 -12.43 -10.11 6.52
N GLU A 62 -12.09 -10.92 5.51
CA GLU A 62 -12.03 -12.38 5.67
C GLU A 62 -10.81 -12.81 6.50
N LEU A 63 -9.69 -12.09 6.39
CA LEU A 63 -8.49 -12.30 7.20
C LEU A 63 -8.72 -11.91 8.67
N ASP A 64 -9.38 -10.79 8.92
CA ASP A 64 -9.80 -10.36 10.27
C ASP A 64 -10.74 -11.39 10.92
N ARG A 65 -11.70 -11.89 10.15
CA ARG A 65 -12.60 -12.97 10.62
C ARG A 65 -11.81 -14.24 10.96
N ALA A 66 -10.84 -14.61 10.13
CA ALA A 66 -10.01 -15.78 10.40
C ALA A 66 -9.15 -15.63 11.67
N LEU A 67 -8.70 -14.41 11.98
CA LEU A 67 -8.01 -14.13 13.25
C LEU A 67 -8.96 -14.24 14.44
N LEU A 68 -10.15 -13.64 14.36
CA LEU A 68 -11.16 -13.65 15.43
C LEU A 68 -11.74 -15.05 15.69
N ASP A 69 -11.94 -15.84 14.64
CA ASP A 69 -12.40 -17.24 14.72
C ASP A 69 -11.26 -18.21 15.09
N GLU A 70 -10.06 -17.69 15.38
CA GLU A 70 -8.86 -18.48 15.70
C GLU A 70 -8.49 -19.55 14.66
N LYS A 71 -8.83 -19.31 13.39
CA LYS A 71 -8.46 -20.18 12.26
C LYS A 71 -7.01 -19.98 11.83
N VAL A 72 -6.50 -18.76 12.02
CA VAL A 72 -5.11 -18.37 11.81
C VAL A 72 -4.62 -17.61 13.03
N ASP A 73 -3.30 -17.54 13.24
CA ASP A 73 -2.68 -16.89 14.39
C ASP A 73 -2.20 -15.48 14.06
N ILE A 74 -1.68 -15.31 12.84
CA ILE A 74 -1.31 -14.01 12.28
C ILE A 74 -1.85 -13.87 10.85
N THR A 75 -2.03 -12.64 10.37
CA THR A 75 -2.33 -12.37 8.95
C THR A 75 -1.35 -11.35 8.38
N VAL A 76 -1.06 -11.47 7.08
CA VAL A 76 -0.04 -10.65 6.40
C VAL A 76 -0.67 -9.81 5.29
N HIS A 77 -0.35 -8.52 5.28
CA HIS A 77 -0.98 -7.53 4.42
C HIS A 77 0.04 -6.61 3.75
N SER A 78 -0.29 -6.12 2.56
CA SER A 78 0.29 -4.87 2.07
C SER A 78 -0.28 -3.72 2.89
N PHE A 79 0.55 -2.98 3.63
CA PHE A 79 0.03 -2.06 4.64
C PHE A 79 -0.81 -0.91 4.05
N LYS A 80 -0.48 -0.47 2.83
CA LYS A 80 -1.26 0.54 2.09
C LYS A 80 -2.72 0.13 1.78
N ASP A 81 -3.00 -1.17 1.77
CA ASP A 81 -4.31 -1.72 1.45
C ASP A 81 -5.16 -1.91 2.72
N MET A 82 -4.57 -1.73 3.91
CA MET A 82 -5.30 -1.80 5.16
C MET A 82 -6.16 -0.55 5.40
N PRO A 83 -7.33 -0.69 6.05
CA PRO A 83 -8.11 0.46 6.49
C PRO A 83 -7.31 1.32 7.48
N MET A 84 -7.68 2.60 7.60
CA MET A 84 -7.04 3.52 8.55
C MET A 84 -7.48 3.22 9.98
N ASP A 85 -8.76 2.89 10.17
CA ASP A 85 -9.27 2.35 11.42
C ASP A 85 -9.03 0.85 11.47
N ILE A 86 -8.33 0.40 12.51
CA ILE A 86 -8.01 -1.00 12.79
C ILE A 86 -8.86 -1.43 13.98
N ASP A 87 -9.37 -2.67 13.96
CA ASP A 87 -10.06 -3.25 15.11
C ASP A 87 -9.07 -3.42 16.27
N ASP A 88 -9.36 -2.84 17.43
CA ASP A 88 -8.49 -2.91 18.62
C ASP A 88 -8.24 -4.34 19.12
N ARG A 89 -9.08 -5.30 18.71
CA ARG A 89 -8.88 -6.74 18.98
C ARG A 89 -7.82 -7.35 18.08
N LEU A 90 -7.50 -6.72 16.94
CA LEU A 90 -6.61 -7.19 15.89
C LEU A 90 -5.50 -6.15 15.58
N PRO A 91 -4.69 -5.75 16.57
CA PRO A 91 -3.65 -4.74 16.36
C PRO A 91 -2.62 -5.16 15.31
N ILE A 92 -1.95 -4.17 14.72
CA ILE A 92 -0.74 -4.42 13.95
C ILE A 92 0.35 -4.87 14.93
N ALA A 93 0.80 -6.11 14.79
CA ALA A 93 1.81 -6.72 15.64
C ALA A 93 3.23 -6.39 15.18
N ALA A 94 3.46 -6.33 13.87
CA ALA A 94 4.76 -5.98 13.31
C ALA A 94 4.64 -5.40 11.90
N VAL A 95 5.68 -4.67 11.47
CA VAL A 95 5.80 -4.14 10.11
C VAL A 95 7.18 -4.45 9.56
N SER A 96 7.28 -4.73 8.26
CA SER A 96 8.58 -4.93 7.62
C SER A 96 9.33 -3.62 7.49
N LYS A 97 10.64 -3.71 7.30
CA LYS A 97 11.40 -2.63 6.67
C LYS A 97 10.73 -2.24 5.34
N ARG A 98 10.63 -0.94 5.07
CA ARG A 98 10.03 -0.39 3.86
C ARG A 98 10.88 -0.76 2.65
N GLU A 99 10.26 -1.45 1.70
CA GLU A 99 10.81 -1.64 0.35
C GLU A 99 10.59 -0.36 -0.48
N ASP A 100 11.24 -0.25 -1.64
CA ASP A 100 11.11 0.91 -2.53
C ASP A 100 9.64 1.38 -2.70
N PRO A 101 9.31 2.59 -2.20
CA PRO A 101 7.94 3.07 -2.16
C PRO A 101 7.48 3.68 -3.49
N ARG A 102 8.36 3.83 -4.48
CA ARG A 102 8.09 4.54 -5.73
C ARG A 102 7.06 3.81 -6.59
N ASP A 103 6.36 4.60 -7.39
CA ASP A 103 5.51 4.08 -8.46
C ASP A 103 6.32 3.93 -9.74
N VAL A 104 5.88 3.04 -10.61
CA VAL A 104 6.55 2.73 -11.88
C VAL A 104 5.55 2.68 -13.02
N LEU A 105 6.04 2.91 -14.24
CA LEU A 105 5.38 2.49 -15.47
C LEU A 105 6.02 1.22 -16.01
N VAL A 106 5.15 0.33 -16.49
CA VAL A 106 5.51 -0.91 -17.19
C VAL A 106 4.92 -0.84 -18.59
N LEU A 107 5.73 -1.14 -19.61
CA LEU A 107 5.31 -1.23 -21.02
C LEU A 107 5.06 -2.70 -21.42
N PRO A 108 4.37 -2.95 -22.55
CA PRO A 108 4.28 -4.28 -23.12
C PRO A 108 5.67 -4.84 -23.42
N LYS A 109 5.82 -6.16 -23.38
CA LYS A 109 7.12 -6.81 -23.67
C LYS A 109 7.66 -6.40 -25.04
N GLY A 110 8.94 -6.04 -25.08
CA GLY A 110 9.63 -5.64 -26.31
C GLY A 110 9.36 -4.20 -26.78
N VAL A 111 8.57 -3.43 -26.03
CA VAL A 111 8.28 -2.03 -26.32
C VAL A 111 9.13 -1.11 -25.44
N ASN A 112 9.77 -0.12 -26.05
CA ASN A 112 10.68 0.82 -25.36
C ASN A 112 10.15 2.26 -25.30
N GLU A 113 9.06 2.55 -26.00
CA GLU A 113 8.43 3.87 -26.04
C GLU A 113 6.93 3.74 -25.78
N ILE A 114 6.37 4.73 -25.09
CA ILE A 114 4.95 4.73 -24.76
C ILE A 114 4.11 5.18 -25.97
N ASP A 115 3.11 4.38 -26.32
CA ASP A 115 2.12 4.71 -27.36
C ASP A 115 0.95 5.50 -26.76
N PHE A 116 0.96 6.81 -26.93
CA PHE A 116 -0.11 7.68 -26.42
C PHE A 116 -1.44 7.56 -27.17
N SER A 117 -1.52 6.81 -28.29
CA SER A 117 -2.80 6.51 -28.94
C SER A 117 -3.64 5.49 -28.14
N ARG A 118 -3.00 4.74 -27.24
CA ARG A 118 -3.62 3.78 -26.33
C ARG A 118 -3.57 4.26 -24.88
N PRO A 119 -4.47 3.78 -24.00
CA PRO A 119 -4.56 4.27 -22.65
C PRO A 119 -3.47 3.71 -21.72
N ILE A 120 -3.10 4.50 -20.70
CA ILE A 120 -2.35 4.03 -19.54
C ILE A 120 -3.33 3.39 -18.55
N GLY A 121 -3.09 2.14 -18.16
CA GLY A 121 -3.90 1.41 -17.20
C GLY A 121 -3.62 1.80 -15.76
N CYS A 122 -4.58 2.45 -15.10
CA CYS A 122 -4.50 2.80 -13.68
C CYS A 122 -5.89 3.02 -13.05
N SER A 123 -6.21 2.28 -11.98
CA SER A 123 -7.43 2.51 -11.18
C SER A 123 -7.21 3.34 -9.90
N SER A 124 -5.99 3.82 -9.64
CA SER A 124 -5.71 4.67 -8.49
C SER A 124 -5.88 6.12 -8.88
N LEU A 125 -6.87 6.81 -8.31
CA LEU A 125 -7.10 8.23 -8.58
C LEU A 125 -5.89 9.09 -8.20
N ARG A 126 -5.20 8.75 -7.10
CA ARG A 126 -3.91 9.35 -6.70
C ARG A 126 -2.87 9.32 -7.82
N ARG A 127 -2.68 8.16 -8.46
CA ARG A 127 -1.72 8.00 -9.55
C ARG A 127 -2.23 8.68 -10.81
N LYS A 128 -3.51 8.50 -11.13
CA LYS A 128 -4.15 9.08 -12.32
C LYS A 128 -3.84 10.58 -12.42
N ILE A 129 -4.17 11.34 -11.36
CA ILE A 129 -4.01 12.79 -11.34
C ILE A 129 -2.53 13.21 -11.49
N GLN A 130 -1.62 12.51 -10.81
CA GLN A 130 -0.19 12.82 -10.89
C GLN A 130 0.43 12.42 -12.23
N ILE A 131 -0.01 11.31 -12.83
CA ILE A 131 0.42 10.86 -14.16
C ILE A 131 -0.13 11.79 -15.25
N GLU A 132 -1.39 12.23 -15.17
CA GLU A 132 -1.98 13.20 -16.11
C GLU A 132 -1.20 14.52 -16.12
N LYS A 133 -0.64 14.94 -14.98
CA LYS A 133 0.22 16.12 -14.92
C LYS A 133 1.56 15.93 -15.65
N ILE A 134 2.13 14.71 -15.59
CA ILE A 134 3.40 14.37 -16.24
C ILE A 134 3.21 14.11 -17.74
N TYR A 135 2.09 13.47 -18.11
CA TYR A 135 1.72 13.10 -19.46
C TYR A 135 0.34 13.68 -19.83
N PRO A 136 0.24 14.99 -20.09
CA PRO A 136 -1.03 15.68 -20.28
C PRO A 136 -1.84 15.19 -21.48
N ASN A 137 -1.19 14.58 -22.47
CA ASN A 137 -1.84 14.02 -23.67
C ASN A 137 -2.24 12.54 -23.51
N SER A 138 -2.01 11.94 -22.35
CA SER A 138 -2.32 10.51 -22.13
C SER A 138 -3.78 10.31 -21.76
N THR A 139 -4.40 9.26 -22.30
CA THR A 139 -5.68 8.77 -21.79
C THR A 139 -5.42 7.78 -20.66
N ILE A 140 -6.04 7.95 -19.48
CA ILE A 140 -5.94 6.98 -18.39
C ILE A 140 -7.23 6.19 -18.24
N GLN A 141 -7.15 4.87 -18.34
CA GLN A 141 -8.28 3.95 -18.19
C GLN A 141 -8.11 3.05 -16.96
N PRO A 142 -9.20 2.67 -16.27
CA PRO A 142 -9.11 1.79 -15.11
C PRO A 142 -8.58 0.41 -15.53
N ILE A 143 -7.78 -0.22 -14.65
CA ILE A 143 -7.31 -1.59 -14.80
C ILE A 143 -7.44 -2.34 -13.47
N ARG A 144 -8.07 -3.52 -13.52
CA ARG A 144 -8.34 -4.38 -12.36
C ARG A 144 -7.68 -5.75 -12.53
N GLY A 145 -7.55 -6.45 -11.41
CA GLY A 145 -6.83 -7.72 -11.27
C GLY A 145 -5.60 -7.59 -10.38
N ASN A 146 -5.01 -8.73 -10.02
CA ASN A 146 -3.71 -8.80 -9.36
C ASN A 146 -2.59 -8.37 -10.33
N VAL A 147 -1.34 -8.31 -9.86
CA VAL A 147 -0.20 -7.83 -10.67
C VAL A 147 -0.06 -8.61 -11.99
N LEU A 148 -0.18 -9.93 -11.96
CA LEU A 148 -0.01 -10.78 -13.14
C LEU A 148 -1.13 -10.57 -14.14
N THR A 149 -2.39 -10.55 -13.70
CA THR A 149 -3.55 -10.27 -14.57
C THR A 149 -3.42 -8.90 -15.25
N ARG A 150 -2.87 -7.90 -14.56
CA ARG A 150 -2.64 -6.58 -15.17
C ARG A 150 -1.53 -6.60 -16.21
N LEU A 151 -0.48 -7.37 -15.98
CA LEU A 151 0.60 -7.55 -16.96
C LEU A 151 0.11 -8.33 -18.19
N GLU A 152 -0.78 -9.31 -18.01
CA GLU A 152 -1.42 -10.02 -19.12
C GLU A 152 -2.27 -9.08 -19.99
N LYS A 153 -3.10 -8.22 -19.38
CA LYS A 153 -3.88 -7.19 -20.10
C LYS A 153 -3.00 -6.15 -20.81
N LEU A 154 -1.86 -5.83 -20.23
CA LEU A 154 -0.88 -4.96 -20.88
C LEU A 154 -0.28 -5.66 -22.11
N ASP A 155 0.16 -6.90 -21.94
CA ASP A 155 0.82 -7.69 -22.99
C ASP A 155 -0.17 -8.11 -24.10
N SER A 156 -1.49 -8.14 -23.83
CA SER A 156 -2.56 -8.35 -24.83
C SER A 156 -2.87 -7.11 -25.68
N GLY A 157 -2.29 -5.94 -25.34
CA GLY A 157 -2.47 -4.70 -26.08
C GLY A 157 -3.66 -3.84 -25.64
N GLU A 158 -4.33 -4.14 -24.52
CA GLU A 158 -5.42 -3.31 -23.99
C GLU A 158 -4.91 -1.93 -23.50
N TYR A 159 -3.64 -1.83 -23.13
CA TYR A 159 -3.01 -0.61 -22.60
C TYR A 159 -1.64 -0.38 -23.23
N SER A 160 -1.22 0.89 -23.33
CA SER A 160 0.16 1.25 -23.74
C SER A 160 1.16 1.16 -22.59
N ALA A 161 0.69 1.35 -21.37
CA ALA A 161 1.47 1.22 -20.15
C ALA A 161 0.53 0.90 -18.98
N ILE A 162 1.05 0.35 -17.89
CA ILE A 162 0.32 0.27 -16.61
C ILE A 162 1.14 0.86 -15.48
N ALA A 163 0.45 1.46 -14.51
CA ALA A 163 1.07 2.02 -13.31
C ALA A 163 1.02 1.02 -12.14
N LEU A 164 2.20 0.63 -11.63
CA LEU A 164 2.36 -0.32 -10.53
C LEU A 164 3.22 0.27 -9.39
N ALA A 165 3.26 -0.42 -8.25
CA ALA A 165 4.20 -0.09 -7.18
C ALA A 165 5.49 -0.89 -7.39
N TYR A 166 6.65 -0.25 -7.27
CA TYR A 166 7.96 -0.89 -7.43
C TYR A 166 8.08 -2.13 -6.54
N ALA A 167 7.81 -1.99 -5.23
CA ALA A 167 7.89 -3.07 -4.26
C ALA A 167 7.10 -4.33 -4.64
N GLY A 168 5.98 -4.19 -5.36
CA GLY A 168 5.19 -5.33 -5.81
C GLY A 168 5.90 -6.15 -6.89
N LEU A 169 6.55 -5.48 -7.84
CA LEU A 169 7.32 -6.12 -8.92
C LEU A 169 8.59 -6.76 -8.36
N LYS A 170 9.34 -6.04 -7.52
CA LYS A 170 10.55 -6.56 -6.87
C LYS A 170 10.30 -7.84 -6.08
N ARG A 171 9.24 -7.87 -5.26
CA ARG A 171 8.88 -9.08 -4.49
C ARG A 171 8.57 -10.28 -5.39
N LEU A 172 7.99 -10.03 -6.56
CA LEU A 172 7.65 -11.05 -7.56
C LEU A 172 8.83 -11.43 -8.48
N GLY A 173 9.96 -10.73 -8.40
CA GLY A 173 11.09 -10.90 -9.32
C GLY A 173 10.79 -10.41 -10.73
N LEU A 174 10.04 -9.31 -10.86
CA LEU A 174 9.57 -8.74 -12.13
C LEU A 174 10.12 -7.31 -12.35
N GLU A 175 11.31 -7.01 -11.85
CA GLU A 175 11.93 -5.68 -11.97
C GLU A 175 12.35 -5.37 -13.42
N ASP A 176 12.65 -6.41 -14.20
CA ASP A 176 12.92 -6.36 -15.65
C ASP A 176 11.75 -5.78 -16.46
N ARG A 177 10.53 -5.82 -15.91
CA ARG A 177 9.34 -5.22 -16.53
C ARG A 177 9.31 -3.69 -16.41
N ILE A 178 10.12 -3.10 -15.53
CA ILE A 178 10.03 -1.67 -15.22
C ILE A 178 10.65 -0.86 -16.36
N TRP A 179 9.85 -0.02 -17.01
CA TRP A 179 10.34 0.91 -18.02
C TRP A 179 10.78 2.24 -17.38
N ARG A 180 9.98 2.78 -16.46
CA ARG A 180 10.30 4.02 -15.75
C ARG A 180 9.96 3.90 -14.28
N VAL A 181 10.89 4.37 -13.44
CA VAL A 181 10.65 4.61 -12.01
C VAL A 181 10.45 6.10 -11.81
N PHE A 182 9.33 6.49 -11.21
CA PHE A 182 9.08 7.88 -10.85
C PHE A 182 9.77 8.22 -9.53
N SER A 183 10.30 9.44 -9.43
CA SER A 183 10.72 9.98 -8.14
C SER A 183 9.51 10.15 -7.22
N THR A 184 9.76 10.22 -5.92
CA THR A 184 8.71 10.50 -4.92
C THR A 184 8.17 11.93 -5.01
N ASP A 185 8.85 12.81 -5.76
CA ASP A 185 8.37 14.15 -6.03
C ASP A 185 7.43 14.24 -7.22
N GLU A 186 7.69 13.42 -8.25
CA GLU A 186 6.82 13.28 -9.43
C GLU A 186 5.50 12.60 -9.06
N ILE A 187 5.58 11.51 -8.29
CA ILE A 187 4.41 10.80 -7.80
C ILE A 187 4.59 10.51 -6.31
N VAL A 188 3.86 11.24 -5.47
CA VAL A 188 3.84 11.00 -4.02
C VAL A 188 3.23 9.61 -3.76
N PRO A 189 3.99 8.69 -3.14
CA PRO A 189 3.52 7.33 -2.84
C PRO A 189 2.25 7.29 -2.00
N ALA A 190 1.47 6.22 -2.15
CA ALA A 190 0.39 5.95 -1.20
C ALA A 190 0.97 5.72 0.21
N ALA A 191 0.23 6.14 1.24
CA ALA A 191 0.59 5.86 2.62
C ALA A 191 0.88 4.37 2.82
N CYS A 192 1.98 4.07 3.47
CA CYS A 192 2.54 2.76 3.78
C CYS A 192 2.88 1.91 2.55
N GLN A 193 2.99 2.50 1.36
CA GLN A 193 3.45 1.77 0.18
C GLN A 193 4.88 1.27 0.39
N GLY A 194 5.11 -0.02 0.10
CA GLY A 194 6.38 -0.70 0.34
C GLY A 194 6.46 -1.43 1.68
N ILE A 195 5.54 -1.20 2.62
CA ILE A 195 5.53 -1.84 3.94
C ILE A 195 4.60 -3.05 3.95
N ILE A 196 5.04 -4.16 4.55
CA ILE A 196 4.20 -5.32 4.90
C ILE A 196 3.78 -5.15 6.36
N ALA A 197 2.50 -5.33 6.65
CA ALA A 197 1.98 -5.34 8.01
C ALA A 197 1.54 -6.75 8.41
N VAL A 198 1.80 -7.12 9.66
CA VAL A 198 1.34 -8.36 10.28
C VAL A 198 0.34 -8.00 11.37
N GLN A 199 -0.87 -8.55 11.31
CA GLN A 199 -1.86 -8.47 12.38
C GLN A 199 -1.89 -9.76 13.18
N ALA A 200 -2.21 -9.63 14.46
CA ALA A 200 -2.47 -10.76 15.36
C ALA A 200 -3.63 -10.40 16.30
N ARG A 201 -4.21 -11.40 16.97
CA ARG A 201 -5.15 -11.14 18.07
C ARG A 201 -4.44 -10.39 19.21
N LYS A 202 -5.12 -9.44 19.84
CA LYS A 202 -4.63 -8.77 21.06
C LYS A 202 -4.35 -9.82 22.14
N GLY A 203 -3.17 -9.74 22.73
CA GLY A 203 -2.70 -10.69 23.76
C GLY A 203 -2.07 -11.98 23.22
N PHE A 204 -2.06 -12.20 21.91
CA PHE A 204 -1.29 -13.30 21.31
C PHE A 204 0.21 -12.99 21.40
N ASP A 205 1.03 -13.97 21.80
CA ASP A 205 2.48 -13.81 21.84
C ASP A 205 3.04 -13.76 20.42
N VAL A 206 3.67 -12.62 20.09
CA VAL A 206 4.27 -12.31 18.80
C VAL A 206 5.78 -12.09 18.89
N SER A 207 6.42 -12.56 19.97
CA SER A 207 7.87 -12.46 20.18
C SER A 207 8.70 -12.92 18.97
N PHE A 208 8.19 -13.92 18.24
CA PHE A 208 8.80 -14.44 17.00
C PHE A 208 8.85 -13.44 15.82
N LEU A 209 8.17 -12.30 15.92
CA LEU A 209 8.22 -11.21 14.93
C LEU A 209 9.28 -10.16 15.25
N ALA A 210 10.05 -10.30 16.33
CA ALA A 210 11.05 -9.30 16.74
C ALA A 210 12.07 -8.97 15.63
N ASN A 211 12.54 -9.98 14.90
CA ASN A 211 13.47 -9.79 13.78
C ASN A 211 12.82 -9.22 12.51
N PHE A 212 11.49 -9.25 12.44
CA PHE A 212 10.74 -8.73 11.30
C PHE A 212 10.36 -7.25 11.50
N HIS A 213 10.08 -6.86 12.74
CA HIS A 213 9.60 -5.52 13.08
C HIS A 213 10.68 -4.46 12.84
N ASP A 214 10.38 -3.49 11.98
CA ASP A 214 11.24 -2.35 11.70
C ASP A 214 10.67 -1.06 12.31
N LYS A 215 11.38 -0.52 13.31
CA LYS A 215 10.95 0.67 14.09
C LYS A 215 10.85 1.92 13.22
N ASP A 216 11.74 2.07 12.25
CA ASP A 216 11.74 3.21 11.32
C ASP A 216 10.48 3.22 10.45
N SER A 217 10.16 2.07 9.86
CA SER A 217 8.95 1.90 9.06
C SER A 217 7.68 2.03 9.89
N TRP A 218 7.71 1.59 11.15
CA TRP A 218 6.62 1.80 12.10
C TRP A 218 6.35 3.29 12.32
N ASP A 219 7.36 4.07 12.71
CA ASP A 219 7.22 5.49 13.02
C ASP A 219 6.72 6.28 11.79
N ILE A 220 7.28 5.99 10.62
CA ILE A 220 6.82 6.56 9.34
C ILE A 220 5.35 6.21 9.09
N SER A 221 4.96 4.95 9.29
CA SER A 221 3.60 4.49 9.02
C SER A 221 2.57 5.15 9.94
N VAL A 222 2.91 5.42 11.20
CA VAL A 222 2.04 6.15 12.14
C VAL A 222 1.77 7.56 11.61
N ALA A 223 2.80 8.28 11.17
CA ALA A 223 2.65 9.62 10.62
C ALA A 223 1.85 9.65 9.31
N GLU A 224 2.16 8.75 8.38
CA GLU A 224 1.46 8.63 7.10
C GLU A 224 -0.03 8.27 7.29
N ARG A 225 -0.34 7.33 8.19
CA ARG A 225 -1.72 6.90 8.45
C ARG A 225 -2.51 7.98 9.17
N SER A 226 -1.90 8.69 10.12
CA SER A 226 -2.53 9.82 10.81
C SER A 226 -2.96 10.91 9.82
N PHE A 227 -2.07 11.29 8.89
CA PHE A 227 -2.38 12.25 7.83
C PHE A 227 -3.59 11.81 6.98
N ILE A 228 -3.60 10.55 6.51
CA ILE A 228 -4.69 10.03 5.69
C ILE A 228 -6.00 9.93 6.49
N LYS A 229 -5.93 9.56 7.77
CA LYS A 229 -7.11 9.48 8.66
C LYS A 229 -7.72 10.86 8.86
N ALA A 230 -6.91 11.87 9.15
CA ALA A 230 -7.36 13.25 9.35
C ALA A 230 -8.04 13.84 8.10
N LEU A 231 -7.52 13.58 6.89
CA LEU A 231 -8.13 14.07 5.65
C LEU A 231 -9.48 13.39 5.30
N ASN A 232 -9.65 12.10 5.63
CA ASN A 232 -10.90 11.38 5.35
C ASN A 232 -12.06 11.77 6.27
N GLY A 233 -11.81 12.55 7.33
CA GLY A 233 -12.85 13.27 8.05
C GLY A 233 -13.43 14.45 7.25
N GLY A 234 -12.76 14.88 6.17
CA GLY A 234 -13.14 16.02 5.32
C GLY A 234 -13.76 15.65 3.96
N CYS A 235 -13.27 14.61 3.26
CA CYS A 235 -13.91 14.09 2.04
C CYS A 235 -13.23 12.83 1.46
N SER A 236 -13.96 12.07 0.64
CA SER A 236 -13.52 10.86 -0.12
C SER A 236 -12.50 11.12 -1.24
N SER A 237 -11.72 12.19 -1.11
CA SER A 237 -10.78 12.71 -2.11
C SER A 237 -9.47 11.89 -2.17
N PRO A 238 -8.78 11.87 -3.33
CA PRO A 238 -7.54 11.14 -3.49
C PRO A 238 -6.41 11.78 -2.66
N ALA A 239 -5.84 10.99 -1.74
CA ALA A 239 -4.78 11.42 -0.84
C ALA A 239 -3.57 10.47 -0.87
N ALA A 240 -2.40 11.01 -0.53
CA ALA A 240 -1.14 10.29 -0.42
C ALA A 240 -0.28 10.84 0.72
N ALA A 241 0.58 10.01 1.28
CA ALA A 241 1.52 10.42 2.32
C ALA A 241 2.81 9.64 2.18
N PHE A 242 3.94 10.35 2.27
CA PHE A 242 5.26 9.77 2.18
C PHE A 242 6.19 10.39 3.22
N GLY A 243 6.59 9.58 4.20
CA GLY A 243 7.55 9.92 5.23
C GLY A 243 8.92 9.30 4.97
N VAL A 244 9.96 10.06 5.28
CA VAL A 244 11.35 9.58 5.41
C VAL A 244 11.90 9.95 6.76
N ILE A 245 12.77 9.11 7.32
CA ILE A 245 13.49 9.43 8.55
C ILE A 245 14.81 10.12 8.21
N GLN A 246 15.05 11.23 8.90
CA GLN A 246 16.32 11.95 8.91
C GLN A 246 16.67 12.17 10.39
N GLU A 247 17.65 11.42 10.90
CA GLU A 247 18.00 11.40 12.32
C GLU A 247 16.77 11.12 13.21
N ASP A 248 16.43 12.03 14.14
CA ASP A 248 15.29 11.91 15.04
C ASP A 248 13.99 12.52 14.50
N LYS A 249 13.96 12.87 13.21
CA LYS A 249 12.81 13.51 12.57
C LYS A 249 12.21 12.66 11.46
N ILE A 250 10.91 12.76 11.32
CA ILE A 250 10.18 12.34 10.12
C ILE A 250 9.98 13.59 9.26
N ILE A 251 10.38 13.51 7.99
CA ILE A 251 9.99 14.47 6.96
C ILE A 251 8.80 13.89 6.21
N LEU A 252 7.61 14.42 6.47
CA LEU A 252 6.36 13.92 5.94
C LEU A 252 5.88 14.82 4.79
N THR A 253 5.72 14.23 3.60
CA THR A 253 5.09 14.88 2.44
C THR A 253 3.67 14.37 2.28
N GLY A 254 2.70 15.27 2.32
CA GLY A 254 1.29 15.01 2.08
C GLY A 254 0.88 15.45 0.68
N PHE A 255 -0.06 14.73 0.08
CA PHE A 255 -0.71 15.09 -1.17
C PHE A 255 -2.22 14.91 -1.04
N HIS A 256 -3.00 15.87 -1.53
CA HIS A 256 -4.46 15.82 -1.59
C HIS A 256 -4.99 16.56 -2.81
N VAL A 257 -6.18 16.18 -3.27
CA VAL A 257 -6.91 16.92 -4.31
C VAL A 257 -8.31 17.23 -3.82
N ASP A 258 -8.69 18.51 -3.84
CA ASP A 258 -10.02 18.93 -3.45
C ASP A 258 -11.10 18.60 -4.51
N LYS A 259 -12.36 18.89 -4.21
CA LYS A 259 -13.49 18.67 -5.14
C LYS A 259 -13.41 19.52 -6.41
N SER A 260 -12.65 20.61 -6.38
CA SER A 260 -12.41 21.51 -7.51
C SER A 260 -11.19 21.09 -8.34
N ASN A 261 -10.64 19.89 -8.09
CA ASN A 261 -9.43 19.37 -8.71
C ASN A 261 -8.16 20.18 -8.42
N ARG A 262 -8.14 21.03 -7.38
CA ARG A 262 -6.92 21.71 -6.95
C ARG A 262 -6.02 20.74 -6.20
N ILE A 263 -4.75 20.72 -6.57
CA ILE A 263 -3.74 19.83 -6.01
C ILE A 263 -3.00 20.56 -4.88
N TYR A 264 -2.96 19.94 -3.71
CA TYR A 264 -2.19 20.40 -2.56
C TYR A 264 -1.06 19.40 -2.29
N LYS A 265 0.18 19.91 -2.21
CA LYS A 265 1.37 19.15 -1.79
C LYS A 265 2.12 19.97 -0.75
N LEU A 266 2.22 19.44 0.47
CA LEU A 266 2.88 20.11 1.59
C LEU A 266 3.86 19.15 2.26
N THR A 267 4.94 19.70 2.81
CA THR A 267 5.96 18.92 3.53
C THR A 267 6.16 19.52 4.91
N LYS A 268 6.23 18.66 5.94
CA LYS A 268 6.47 19.06 7.32
C LYS A 268 7.43 18.10 8.00
N ALA A 269 8.32 18.66 8.81
CA ALA A 269 9.23 17.90 9.67
C ALA A 269 8.68 17.85 11.11
N GLY A 270 8.84 16.73 11.78
CA GLY A 270 8.48 16.57 13.19
C GLY A 270 9.28 15.47 13.87
N ASN A 271 9.27 15.46 15.21
CA ASN A 271 9.95 14.40 15.97
C ASN A 271 9.32 13.04 15.64
N ARG A 272 10.13 12.00 15.42
CA ARG A 272 9.65 10.66 15.09
C ARG A 272 8.74 10.03 16.15
N ASN A 273 8.88 10.43 17.42
CA ASN A 273 8.02 9.99 18.53
C ASN A 273 6.65 10.69 18.54
N GLN A 274 6.48 11.75 17.75
CA GLN A 274 5.21 12.49 17.58
C GLN A 274 4.62 12.29 16.19
N GLY A 275 4.87 11.12 15.58
CA GLY A 275 4.43 10.82 14.20
C GLY A 275 2.93 11.06 13.99
N GLU A 276 2.08 10.64 14.94
CA GLU A 276 0.63 10.84 14.85
C GLU A 276 0.26 12.33 14.84
N GLU A 277 0.83 13.12 15.74
CA GLU A 277 0.62 14.57 15.81
C GLU A 277 1.14 15.28 14.54
N LEU A 278 2.30 14.88 14.03
CA LEU A 278 2.86 15.39 12.77
C LEU A 278 1.90 15.15 11.60
N GLY A 279 1.39 13.94 11.46
CA GLY A 279 0.44 13.59 10.39
C GLY A 279 -0.86 14.39 10.48
N TYR A 280 -1.42 14.52 11.68
CA TYR A 280 -2.63 15.30 11.92
C TYR A 280 -2.41 16.78 11.61
N ASN A 281 -1.33 17.38 12.12
CA ASN A 281 -1.03 18.79 11.93
C ASN A 281 -0.80 19.14 10.46
N LEU A 282 -0.12 18.27 9.70
CA LEU A 282 0.06 18.44 8.25
C LEU A 282 -1.29 18.39 7.51
N ALA A 283 -2.19 17.49 7.90
CA ALA A 283 -3.52 17.41 7.30
C ALA A 283 -4.37 18.66 7.60
N MET A 284 -4.36 19.15 8.84
CA MET A 284 -5.09 20.36 9.22
C MET A 284 -4.55 21.60 8.52
N GLU A 285 -3.23 21.72 8.38
CA GLU A 285 -2.59 22.79 7.61
C GLU A 285 -3.02 22.75 6.14
N MET A 286 -3.07 21.55 5.55
CA MET A 286 -3.53 21.37 4.18
C MET A 286 -5.00 21.75 4.00
N LEU A 287 -5.89 21.36 4.92
CA LEU A 287 -7.31 21.69 4.87
C LEU A 287 -7.56 23.20 5.01
N LYS A 288 -6.85 23.88 5.93
CA LYS A 288 -6.94 25.34 6.08
C LYS A 288 -6.56 26.09 4.79
N GLY A 289 -5.57 25.58 4.06
CA GLY A 289 -5.19 26.14 2.75
C GLY A 289 -6.22 25.90 1.64
N MET A 290 -7.24 25.05 1.85
CA MET A 290 -8.33 24.85 0.88
C MET A 290 -9.46 25.87 1.04
N ASP A 291 -9.62 26.42 2.25
CA ASP A 291 -10.64 27.42 2.59
C ASP A 291 -10.25 28.85 2.17
N THR A 292 -9.01 29.04 1.73
CA THR A 292 -8.46 30.30 1.19
C THR A 292 -8.41 30.29 -0.34
#